data_AF-A0A2E7BCW3-F1
#
_entry.id   AF-A0A2E7BCW3-F1
#
_cell.length_a   1.000
_cell.length_b   1.000
_cell.length_c   1.000
_cell.angle_alpha   90.00
_cell.angle_beta   90.00
_cell.angle_gamma   90.00
#
_symmetry.space_group_name_H-M   'P 1'
#
loop_
_entity.id
_entity.type
_entity.pdbx_description
1 polymer ?
#
loop_
_entity_poly.entity_id
_entity_poly.type
_entity_poly.pdbx_seq_one_letter_code
_entity_poly.pdbx_strand_id
1 'polypeptide(L)' 'ERFETSEPSIFAIGDINHYPGKLKLILSGFHEAALMAHAAHGIVHPNKKIRFQYTTSSSSLQQKLVVA' A
#
# COMPACT_ATOMS: atom_id res chain seq x y z
N GLU A 1 -8.54 -5.21 3.63
CA GLU A 1 -7.55 -5.71 4.60
C GLU A 1 -6.27 -4.89 4.49
N ARG A 2 -5.43 -4.86 5.53
CA ARG A 2 -4.15 -4.12 5.51
C ARG A 2 -2.95 -5.01 5.15
N PHE A 3 -3.17 -6.32 5.06
CA PHE A 3 -2.12 -7.34 4.89
C PHE A 3 -1.02 -7.27 5.97
N GLU A 4 -1.41 -6.84 7.16
CA GLU A 4 -0.61 -6.84 8.37
C GLU A 4 -0.65 -8.24 9.00
N THR A 5 0.47 -8.70 9.51
CA THR A 5 0.58 -10.00 10.19
C THR A 5 0.02 -9.92 11.62
N SER A 6 0.16 -11.00 12.38
CA SER A 6 -0.12 -10.96 13.82
C SER A 6 0.84 -10.04 14.58
N GLU A 7 2.06 -9.85 14.06
CA GLU A 7 3.04 -8.92 14.61
C GLU A 7 2.77 -7.50 14.10
N PRO A 8 2.51 -6.52 15.00
CA PRO A 8 2.19 -5.16 14.59
C PRO A 8 3.29 -4.52 13.74
N SER A 9 2.90 -3.74 12.73
CA SER A 9 3.79 -3.08 11.78
C SER A 9 4.63 -4.00 10.87
N ILE A 10 4.44 -5.33 10.96
CA ILE A 10 5.02 -6.30 10.03
C ILE A 10 3.92 -6.71 9.03
N PHE A 11 4.21 -6.56 7.74
CA PHE A 11 3.26 -6.83 6.65
C PHE A 11 3.79 -7.93 5.74
N ALA A 12 2.88 -8.70 5.15
CA ALA A 12 3.20 -9.76 4.20
C ALA A 12 2.32 -9.62 2.94
N ILE A 13 2.96 -9.49 1.77
CA ILE A 13 2.29 -9.31 0.47
C ILE A 13 2.88 -10.25 -0.58
N GLY A 14 2.12 -10.54 -1.63
CA GLY A 14 2.53 -11.45 -2.70
C GLY A 14 2.45 -12.91 -2.28
N ASP A 15 3.21 -13.78 -2.93
CA ASP A 15 3.04 -15.24 -2.82
C ASP A 15 3.40 -15.82 -1.44
N ILE A 16 4.04 -15.04 -0.58
CA ILE A 16 4.41 -15.41 0.78
C ILE A 16 3.22 -15.37 1.76
N ASN A 17 2.17 -14.60 1.47
CA ASN A 17 1.03 -14.43 2.38
C ASN A 17 -0.12 -15.42 2.10
N HIS A 18 -1.07 -15.45 3.03
CA HIS A 18 -2.25 -16.30 2.95
C HIS A 18 -3.48 -15.62 3.57
N TYR A 19 -4.62 -15.75 2.91
CA TYR A 19 -5.95 -15.36 3.39
C TYR A 19 -7.03 -16.09 2.56
N PRO A 20 -8.28 -16.20 3.05
CA PRO A 20 -9.35 -16.87 2.31
C PRO A 20 -9.54 -16.26 0.91
N GLY A 21 -9.41 -17.09 -0.13
CA GLY A 21 -9.54 -16.64 -1.53
C GLY A 21 -8.27 -16.06 -2.16
N LYS A 22 -7.11 -16.14 -1.50
CA LYS A 22 -5.82 -15.72 -2.09
C LYS A 22 -5.53 -16.45 -3.41
N LEU A 23 -5.24 -15.68 -4.45
CA LEU A 23 -4.69 -16.17 -5.71
C LEU A 23 -3.22 -15.73 -5.82
N LYS A 24 -2.34 -16.64 -6.23
CA LYS A 24 -0.91 -16.37 -6.47
C LYS A 24 -0.70 -15.74 -7.84
N LEU A 25 -1.15 -14.49 -7.96
CA LEU A 25 -1.05 -13.69 -9.17
C LEU A 25 -0.25 -12.43 -8.87
N ILE A 26 0.56 -12.02 -9.84
CA ILE A 26 1.31 -10.75 -9.78
C ILE A 26 0.36 -9.58 -9.48
N LEU A 27 -0.82 -9.57 -10.11
CA LEU A 27 -1.83 -8.53 -9.92
C LEU A 27 -2.37 -8.46 -8.48
N SER A 28 -2.50 -9.61 -7.81
CA SER A 28 -2.91 -9.67 -6.41
C SER A 28 -1.83 -9.05 -5.53
N GLY A 29 -0.57 -9.37 -5.79
CA GLY A 29 0.57 -8.74 -5.10
C GLY A 29 0.58 -7.21 -5.23
N PHE A 30 0.26 -6.65 -6.40
CA PHE A 30 0.15 -5.19 -6.56
C PHE A 30 -1.01 -4.58 -5.78
N HIS A 31 -2.18 -5.23 -5.77
CA HIS A 31 -3.31 -4.80 -4.95
C HIS A 31 -2.95 -4.80 -3.46
N GLU A 32 -2.28 -5.85 -3.00
CA GLU A 32 -1.85 -6.02 -1.62
C GLU A 32 -0.83 -4.95 -1.21
N ALA A 33 0.15 -4.69 -2.07
CA ALA A 33 1.15 -3.64 -1.87
C ALA A 33 0.51 -2.26 -1.69
N ALA A 34 -0.51 -1.94 -2.50
CA ALA A 34 -1.19 -0.65 -2.43
C ALA A 34 -1.90 -0.45 -1.08
N LEU A 35 -2.59 -1.48 -0.58
CA LEU A 35 -3.28 -1.42 0.70
C LEU A 35 -2.31 -1.43 1.90
N MET A 36 -1.24 -2.22 1.81
CA MET A 36 -0.17 -2.24 2.81
C MET A 36 0.49 -0.86 2.96
N ALA A 37 0.86 -0.22 1.84
CA ALA A 37 1.51 1.09 1.88
C ALA A 37 0.62 2.17 2.53
N HIS A 38 -0.70 2.09 2.33
CA HIS A 38 -1.65 3.00 2.99
C HIS A 38 -1.66 2.82 4.52
N ALA A 39 -1.62 1.57 5.00
CA ALA A 39 -1.53 1.27 6.43
C ALA A 39 -0.18 1.70 7.02
N ALA A 40 0.93 1.32 6.36
CA ALA A 40 2.29 1.64 6.78
C ALA A 40 2.54 3.15 6.88
N HIS A 41 1.94 3.97 6.02
CA HIS A 41 2.10 5.42 6.11
C HIS A 41 1.61 5.99 7.46
N GLY A 42 0.54 5.44 8.05
CA GLY A 42 0.07 5.88 9.37
C GLY A 42 1.06 5.57 10.50
N ILE A 43 1.83 4.48 10.37
CA ILE A 43 2.88 4.10 11.32
C ILE A 43 4.11 5.00 11.17
N VAL A 44 4.55 5.23 9.93
CA VAL A 44 5.74 6.05 9.63
C VAL A 44 5.48 7.54 9.88
N HIS A 45 4.25 8.01 9.68
CA HIS A 45 3.86 9.41 9.82
C HIS A 45 2.60 9.59 10.69
N PRO A 46 2.67 9.34 12.01
CA PRO A 46 1.50 9.30 12.89
C PRO A 46 0.72 10.62 12.94
N ASN A 47 1.39 11.75 12.73
CA ASN A 47 0.78 13.08 12.76
C ASN A 47 0.29 13.58 11.39
N LYS A 48 0.47 12.81 10.32
CA LYS A 48 0.08 13.22 8.96
C LYS A 48 -1.12 12.41 8.46
N LYS A 49 -2.24 13.10 8.22
CA LYS A 49 -3.40 12.49 7.55
C LYS A 49 -3.10 12.29 6.07
N ILE A 50 -3.37 11.09 5.56
CA ILE A 50 -3.24 10.77 4.14
C ILE A 50 -4.40 11.43 3.39
N ARG A 51 -4.09 12.28 2.42
CA ARG A 51 -5.05 12.76 1.44
C ARG A 51 -5.00 11.84 0.22
N PHE A 52 -6.11 11.17 -0.06
CA PHE A 52 -6.23 10.35 -1.27
C PHE A 52 -6.21 11.22 -2.52
N GLN A 53 -5.39 10.85 -3.50
CA GLN A 53 -5.12 11.62 -4.70
C GLN A 53 -4.87 10.66 -5.86
N TYR A 54 -5.28 11.04 -7.06
CA TYR A 54 -5.01 10.28 -8.28
C TYR A 54 -3.72 10.78 -8.94
N THR A 55 -2.89 9.85 -9.44
CA THR A 55 -1.62 10.16 -10.09
C THR A 55 -1.78 10.99 -11.38
N THR A 56 -2.93 10.88 -12.04
CA THR A 56 -3.24 11.58 -13.29
C THR A 56 -3.52 13.08 -13.11
N SER A 57 -4.04 13.50 -11.94
CA SER A 57 -4.49 14.88 -11.71
C SER A 57 -3.77 15.60 -10.58
N SER A 58 -3.00 14.89 -9.76
CA SER A 58 -2.25 15.50 -8.66
C SER A 58 -0.86 15.95 -9.10
N SER A 59 -0.67 17.27 -9.20
CA SER A 59 0.65 17.86 -9.42
C SER A 59 1.65 17.47 -8.34
N SER A 60 1.19 17.32 -7.08
CA SER A 60 2.06 16.90 -5.97
C SER A 60 2.57 15.46 -6.11
N LEU A 61 1.79 14.58 -6.75
CA LEU A 61 2.22 13.20 -7.02
C LEU A 61 3.09 13.14 -8.29
N GLN A 62 2.75 13.89 -9.32
CA GLN A 62 3.55 14.00 -10.55
C GLN A 62 4.97 14.49 -10.26
N GLN A 63 5.11 15.51 -9.39
CA GLN A 63 6.40 15.97 -8.88
C GLN A 63 7.23 14.86 -8.21
N LYS A 64 6.59 14.00 -7.40
CA LYS A 64 7.27 12.86 -6.75
C LYS A 64 7.68 11.77 -7.74
N LEU A 65 6.93 11.62 -8.83
CA LEU A 65 7.24 10.70 -9.92
C LEU A 65 8.26 11.29 -10.90
N VAL A 66 8.71 12.53 -10.69
CA VAL A 66 9.62 13.26 -11.58
C VAL A 66 9.04 13.38 -13.00
N VAL A 67 7.71 13.43 -13.08
CA VAL A 67 6.99 13.69 -14.33
C VAL A 67 6.67 15.18 -14.34
N ALA A 68 7.18 15.87 -15.37
CA ALA A 68 7.08 17.32 -15.56
C ALA A 68 5.63 17.80 -15.74
#